data_AF-Q6XMT8-F1
#
_entry.id   AF-Q6XMT8-F1
#
_cell.length_a   1.000
_cell.length_b   1.000
_cell.length_c   1.000
_cell.angle_alpha   90.00
_cell.angle_beta   90.00
_cell.angle_gamma   90.00
#
_symmetry.space_group_name_H-M   'P 1'
#
loop_
_entity.id
_entity.type
_entity.pdbx_description
1 polymer ?
#
loop_
_entity_poly.entity_id
_entity_poly.type
_entity_poly.pdbx_seq_one_letter_code
_entity_poly.pdbx_strand_id
1 'polypeptide(L)'
;MRRSSGRVRWRCGSTRIRPAVPALRASARRSRSQGLLTDWGSAAGVPALLVLGEDERHGVAADVLAAQLTAGDGAAECVSVRSLAAFLFGCFPAHRFSIMPAGYDNEIPRRPTPDRPAQPRDGRRRRDRHRGGVRVSVRRRALHPGVEGTCRLCNSETFCVTRDAVSRQMPAPCTCVLEGVGCTDSLRRRDVKLLGLDSRRGGAVVTGEQLMQMLAALRFEHGWLGDEFVAESIRLGKAENGKEHHYVPQMYLKRWAVGEKVQPVLVDRRKVLPPQRPKEVAKKTNFYSLPAPGGTMDEPLRWVEKHLSRIEDECAHRLDQLQRLGSGEVTDDELKRDLSVFLGLQITRTRAHRTRYLLLIKGPAAAKREFHRLMNPNMTDADFWGMLDRTHADAQAEAITLMFSDVRSPVAASLHMRQWAVYRTETPLVTCDDPVVLLAGPPAGREDTVGAPRSAVVLYPLGPHQLLVMLRPGLRHHGGYLLDEEETRSINHEMVAAAESMVFERPGDDVAAHLEVPARADVVEPSDEQAADFDPAEALRVMLRGATARSRWAGVPPAPAWPIPRWYLA
;
A
#
# COMPACT_ATOMS: atom_id res chain seq x y z
N MET A 1 17.19 -57.87 -36.78
CA MET A 1 16.19 -56.79 -36.90
C MET A 1 16.84 -55.46 -36.52
N ARG A 2 17.09 -54.59 -37.51
CA ARG A 2 17.76 -53.29 -37.35
C ARG A 2 16.72 -52.22 -36.99
N ARG A 3 17.00 -51.39 -35.98
CA ARG A 3 16.20 -50.20 -35.64
C ARG A 3 16.70 -49.01 -36.46
N SER A 4 15.85 -48.47 -37.33
CA SER A 4 16.07 -47.23 -38.07
C SER A 4 15.56 -46.04 -37.24
N SER A 5 16.45 -45.08 -37.00
CA SER A 5 16.13 -43.78 -36.39
C SER A 5 15.79 -42.78 -37.50
N GLY A 6 14.51 -42.41 -37.62
CA GLY A 6 14.05 -41.36 -38.53
C GLY A 6 14.33 -39.97 -37.97
N ARG A 7 15.25 -39.22 -38.59
CA ARG A 7 15.37 -37.76 -38.42
C ARG A 7 14.43 -37.06 -39.40
N VAL A 8 13.45 -36.34 -38.88
CA VAL A 8 12.63 -35.39 -39.65
C VAL A 8 13.39 -34.06 -39.73
N ARG A 9 13.81 -33.67 -40.94
CA ARG A 9 14.34 -32.32 -41.24
C ARG A 9 13.17 -31.42 -41.67
N TRP A 10 12.93 -30.35 -40.91
CA TRP A 10 12.12 -29.23 -41.37
C TRP A 10 12.94 -28.36 -42.34
N ARG A 11 12.48 -28.24 -43.59
CA ARG A 11 12.98 -27.23 -44.54
C ARG A 11 12.10 -25.98 -44.39
N CYS A 12 12.70 -24.88 -43.97
CA CYS A 12 12.07 -23.57 -44.02
C CYS A 12 12.28 -22.99 -45.42
N GLY A 13 11.20 -22.90 -46.22
CA GLY A 13 11.21 -22.24 -47.52
C GLY A 13 11.07 -20.73 -47.34
N SER A 14 12.08 -19.98 -47.79
CA SER A 14 12.06 -18.51 -47.79
C SER A 14 11.48 -17.99 -49.10
N THR A 15 10.18 -17.67 -49.09
CA THR A 15 9.56 -16.93 -50.18
C THR A 15 9.80 -15.43 -49.95
N ARG A 16 10.75 -14.84 -50.68
CA ARG A 16 10.93 -13.39 -50.74
C ARG A 16 9.82 -12.78 -51.59
N ILE A 17 8.88 -12.08 -50.94
CA ILE A 17 7.98 -11.13 -51.61
C ILE A 17 8.48 -9.73 -51.25
N ARG A 18 8.94 -8.98 -52.26
CA ARG A 18 9.21 -7.54 -52.16
C ARG A 18 7.90 -6.80 -52.39
N PRO A 19 7.50 -5.82 -51.55
CA PRO A 19 6.60 -4.77 -51.98
C PRO A 19 7.40 -3.57 -52.47
N ALA A 20 6.97 -3.06 -53.63
CA ALA A 20 7.39 -1.79 -54.19
C ALA A 20 6.86 -0.63 -53.32
N VAL A 21 7.73 0.32 -52.98
CA VAL A 21 7.37 1.59 -52.34
C VAL A 21 7.43 2.68 -53.40
N PRO A 22 6.33 3.40 -53.69
CA PRO A 22 6.42 4.62 -54.49
C PRO A 22 6.82 5.78 -53.58
N ALA A 23 7.84 6.52 -54.02
CA ALA A 23 8.34 7.73 -53.39
C ALA A 23 7.29 8.86 -53.48
N LEU A 24 6.77 9.30 -52.34
CA LEU A 24 5.99 10.53 -52.20
C LEU A 24 6.92 11.68 -51.79
N ARG A 25 7.13 12.61 -52.72
CA ARG A 25 7.76 13.92 -52.47
C ARG A 25 6.83 14.77 -51.61
N ALA A 26 7.24 15.09 -50.38
CA ALA A 26 6.59 16.10 -49.55
C ALA A 26 7.13 17.49 -49.93
N SER A 27 6.25 18.33 -50.48
CA SER A 27 6.47 19.76 -50.68
C SER A 27 6.20 20.48 -49.35
N ALA A 28 7.23 21.15 -48.82
CA ALA A 28 7.10 22.05 -47.68
C ALA A 28 6.46 23.37 -48.14
N ARG A 29 5.17 23.57 -47.86
CA ARG A 29 4.54 24.90 -47.88
C ARG A 29 4.39 25.41 -46.45
N ARG A 30 5.11 26.50 -46.17
CA ARG A 30 4.89 27.38 -45.02
C ARG A 30 3.57 28.13 -45.24
N SER A 31 2.61 28.00 -44.33
CA SER A 31 1.51 28.96 -44.21
C SER A 31 1.64 29.71 -42.89
N ARG A 32 1.94 31.01 -43.02
CA ARG A 32 1.69 32.02 -41.99
C ARG A 32 0.17 32.17 -41.87
N SER A 33 -0.37 32.18 -40.65
CA SER A 33 -1.66 32.80 -40.35
C SER A 33 -1.43 33.91 -39.33
N GLN A 34 -1.61 35.14 -39.84
CA GLN A 34 -1.84 36.34 -39.04
C GLN A 34 -3.21 36.25 -38.38
N GLY A 35 -3.34 36.96 -37.25
CA GLY A 35 -4.49 36.90 -36.37
C GLY A 35 -5.75 37.59 -36.89
N LEU A 36 -6.81 37.43 -36.11
CA LEU A 36 -7.99 38.29 -36.10
C LEU A 36 -8.57 38.27 -34.68
N LEU A 37 -8.49 39.44 -34.04
CA LEU A 37 -9.32 39.84 -32.92
C LEU A 37 -10.80 39.77 -33.35
N THR A 38 -11.66 39.21 -32.50
CA THR A 38 -13.08 39.57 -32.45
C THR A 38 -13.56 39.56 -31.00
N ASP A 39 -13.54 40.76 -30.43
CA ASP A 39 -14.67 41.47 -29.81
C ASP A 39 -15.93 40.63 -29.46
N TRP A 40 -16.22 40.47 -28.17
CA TRP A 40 -17.57 40.20 -27.64
C TRP A 40 -17.79 41.05 -26.38
N GLY A 41 -18.72 41.99 -26.49
CA GLY A 41 -19.13 42.89 -25.44
C GLY A 41 -20.12 42.27 -24.44
N SER A 42 -19.94 42.70 -23.18
CA SER A 42 -20.95 43.21 -22.25
C SER A 42 -22.37 42.62 -22.24
N ALA A 43 -22.76 42.01 -21.12
CA ALA A 43 -23.93 42.44 -20.35
C ALA A 43 -24.03 41.78 -18.95
N ALA A 44 -23.98 42.65 -17.93
CA ALA A 44 -24.81 42.70 -16.72
C ALA A 44 -24.77 41.58 -15.65
N GLY A 45 -24.54 42.01 -14.40
CA GLY A 45 -25.34 41.53 -13.27
C GLY A 45 -24.59 41.12 -12.00
N VAL A 46 -23.93 42.06 -11.32
CA VAL A 46 -23.52 41.93 -9.91
C VAL A 46 -24.53 42.67 -9.04
N PRO A 47 -24.86 42.18 -7.83
CA PRO A 47 -25.08 43.07 -6.70
C PRO A 47 -24.02 42.86 -5.64
N ALA A 48 -23.31 43.95 -5.37
CA ALA A 48 -22.42 44.13 -4.25
C ALA A 48 -23.20 44.05 -2.93
N LEU A 49 -22.64 43.40 -1.93
CA LEU A 49 -23.10 43.51 -0.55
C LEU A 49 -22.01 44.21 0.28
N LEU A 50 -22.49 45.19 1.05
CA LEU A 50 -21.80 46.16 1.88
C LEU A 50 -20.59 45.63 2.66
N VAL A 51 -19.51 46.40 2.59
CA VAL A 51 -18.50 46.52 3.64
C VAL A 51 -18.98 47.60 4.61
N LEU A 52 -19.17 47.24 5.88
CA LEU A 52 -19.18 48.19 6.99
C LEU A 52 -17.93 47.89 7.81
N GLY A 53 -17.08 48.91 7.93
CA GLY A 53 -15.95 48.92 8.85
C GLY A 53 -16.33 49.57 10.16
N GLU A 54 -15.76 49.07 11.26
CA GLU A 54 -15.49 49.76 12.53
C GLU A 54 -14.17 49.14 13.03
N ASP A 55 -13.04 49.84 12.98
CA ASP A 55 -12.53 50.91 13.85
C ASP A 55 -11.91 50.42 15.18
N GLU A 56 -10.58 50.45 15.14
CA GLU A 56 -9.54 50.71 16.15
C GLU A 56 -9.76 50.73 17.69
N ARG A 57 -8.68 50.23 18.34
CA ARG A 57 -8.09 50.55 19.68
C ARG A 57 -8.68 49.85 20.92
N HIS A 58 -7.83 49.12 21.65
CA HIS A 58 -7.08 49.59 22.84
C HIS A 58 -6.12 48.47 23.32
N GLY A 59 -4.86 48.81 23.57
CA GLY A 59 -3.90 47.94 24.25
C GLY A 59 -3.86 48.18 25.76
N VAL A 60 -3.30 47.26 26.54
CA VAL A 60 -2.48 47.47 27.75
C VAL A 60 -1.76 46.14 28.10
N ALA A 61 -0.49 46.25 28.46
CA ALA A 61 0.42 45.22 28.96
C ALA A 61 0.24 44.91 30.46
N ALA A 62 0.65 43.71 30.92
CA ALA A 62 1.41 43.54 32.18
C ALA A 62 1.75 42.06 32.49
N ASP A 63 3.05 41.85 32.75
CA ASP A 63 3.68 41.11 33.85
C ASP A 63 3.65 39.57 33.99
N VAL A 64 4.84 39.03 33.68
CA VAL A 64 5.71 38.17 34.50
C VAL A 64 5.21 37.84 35.92
N LEU A 65 5.05 36.54 36.21
CA LEU A 65 5.45 35.99 37.50
C LEU A 65 5.98 34.56 37.34
N ALA A 66 7.25 34.38 37.69
CA ALA A 66 7.89 33.09 37.90
C ALA A 66 7.58 32.60 39.32
N ALA A 67 7.22 31.32 39.46
CA ALA A 67 7.29 30.62 40.73
C ALA A 67 7.68 29.15 40.51
N GLN A 68 8.79 28.77 41.15
CA GLN A 68 9.33 27.42 41.24
C GLN A 68 8.40 26.51 42.06
N LEU A 69 8.18 25.27 41.58
CA LEU A 69 7.85 24.13 42.45
C LEU A 69 8.65 22.90 42.00
N THR A 70 9.27 22.30 43.01
CA THR A 70 10.14 21.13 42.98
C THR A 70 9.39 19.81 42.81
N ALA A 71 10.05 18.90 42.09
CA ALA A 71 10.08 17.43 42.21
C ALA A 71 8.79 16.66 42.56
N GLY A 72 8.37 15.82 41.62
CA GLY A 72 7.49 14.67 41.86
C GLY A 72 7.61 13.65 40.72
N ASP A 73 8.17 12.48 41.04
CA ASP A 73 8.26 11.30 40.17
C ASP A 73 6.88 10.89 39.63
N GLY A 74 6.86 10.47 38.35
CA GLY A 74 5.69 9.86 37.75
C GLY A 74 5.82 9.75 36.23
N ALA A 75 6.53 8.74 35.75
CA ALA A 75 6.50 8.33 34.35
C ALA A 75 5.09 7.84 33.99
N ALA A 76 4.21 8.77 33.64
CA ALA A 76 2.98 8.50 32.94
C ALA A 76 3.28 8.55 31.43
N GLU A 77 3.20 7.40 30.76
CA GLU A 77 3.23 7.32 29.31
C GLU A 77 2.04 8.11 28.73
N CYS A 78 2.30 9.34 28.30
CA CYS A 78 1.41 10.10 27.45
C CYS A 78 1.32 9.43 26.07
N VAL A 79 0.19 8.78 25.78
CA VAL A 79 -0.18 8.31 24.44
C VAL A 79 -0.34 9.54 23.52
N SER A 80 0.61 9.71 22.59
CA SER A 80 0.78 10.91 21.77
C SER A 80 0.11 10.79 20.39
N VAL A 81 -0.40 11.91 19.88
CA VAL A 81 -1.20 12.15 18.66
C VAL A 81 -0.45 11.86 17.32
N ARG A 82 0.07 10.63 17.10
CA ARG A 82 1.15 10.38 16.11
C ARG A 82 0.82 9.58 14.83
N SER A 83 -0.30 8.87 14.73
CA SER A 83 -0.67 8.00 13.60
C SER A 83 -1.51 8.61 12.45
N LEU A 84 -1.93 9.88 12.48
CA LEU A 84 -2.87 10.41 11.47
C LEU A 84 -2.22 10.77 10.15
N ALA A 85 -0.99 11.27 10.23
CA ALA A 85 -0.17 11.48 9.05
C ALA A 85 0.03 10.14 8.33
N ALA A 86 0.24 9.01 9.01
CA ALA A 86 0.42 7.70 8.39
C ALA A 86 -0.74 7.25 7.45
N PHE A 87 -1.94 7.81 7.59
CA PHE A 87 -3.07 7.46 6.71
C PHE A 87 -3.08 8.23 5.39
N LEU A 88 -2.41 9.40 5.34
CA LEU A 88 -2.38 10.24 4.14
C LEU A 88 -0.94 10.65 3.76
N PHE A 89 -0.07 11.06 4.70
CA PHE A 89 1.25 11.68 4.47
C PHE A 89 2.43 11.28 5.36
N GLY A 90 2.35 10.23 6.18
CA GLY A 90 3.48 9.67 6.90
C GLY A 90 4.25 10.62 7.84
N CYS A 91 3.91 10.62 9.12
CA CYS A 91 4.80 11.08 10.19
C CYS A 91 4.69 10.07 11.31
N PHE A 92 5.82 9.53 11.77
CA PHE A 92 5.91 8.54 12.85
C PHE A 92 6.74 9.08 14.04
N PRO A 93 6.67 8.43 15.22
CA PRO A 93 7.63 8.65 16.28
C PRO A 93 8.99 8.09 15.86
N ALA A 94 10.03 8.91 15.91
CA ALA A 94 11.39 8.42 15.97
C ALA A 94 11.57 7.58 17.25
N HIS A 95 11.46 6.26 17.15
CA HIS A 95 12.52 5.47 17.77
C HIS A 95 13.74 5.75 16.92
N ARG A 96 14.69 6.52 17.45
CA ARG A 96 16.01 6.65 16.84
C ARG A 96 16.53 5.22 16.60
N PHE A 97 16.65 4.80 15.35
CA PHE A 97 17.72 3.89 14.97
C PHE A 97 19.02 4.66 15.15
N SER A 98 19.49 4.77 16.40
CA SER A 98 20.78 5.35 16.69
C SER A 98 21.83 4.30 16.35
N ILE A 99 22.23 4.23 15.08
CA ILE A 99 23.41 3.48 14.66
C ILE A 99 24.61 4.39 14.95
N MET A 100 25.09 4.36 16.19
CA MET A 100 26.45 4.81 16.48
C MET A 100 27.39 3.66 16.09
N PRO A 101 28.41 3.86 15.24
CA PRO A 101 29.44 2.86 15.06
C PRO A 101 30.25 2.78 16.37
N ALA A 102 30.21 1.62 17.03
CA ALA A 102 31.25 1.27 17.98
C ALA A 102 32.58 1.27 17.22
N GLY A 103 33.56 2.03 17.73
CA GLY A 103 34.90 2.09 17.16
C GLY A 103 35.46 0.68 16.99
N TYR A 104 35.90 0.38 15.77
CA TYR A 104 36.65 -0.84 15.48
C TYR A 104 38.12 -0.47 15.35
N ASP A 105 38.91 -0.94 16.32
CA ASP A 105 40.35 -1.08 16.19
C ASP A 105 40.65 -2.10 15.08
N ASN A 106 41.48 -1.68 14.14
CA ASN A 106 41.98 -2.52 13.06
C ASN A 106 43.11 -3.42 13.58
N GLU A 107 42.80 -4.64 14.00
CA GLU A 107 43.80 -5.71 14.09
C GLU A 107 43.78 -6.56 12.81
N ILE A 108 44.95 -6.57 12.14
CA ILE A 108 45.27 -7.32 10.93
C ILE A 108 45.36 -8.82 11.25
N PRO A 109 44.70 -9.72 10.49
CA PRO A 109 44.81 -11.15 10.77
C PRO A 109 46.11 -11.74 10.18
N ARG A 110 46.92 -12.36 11.05
CA ARG A 110 48.03 -13.24 10.65
C ARG A 110 47.51 -14.63 10.26
N ARG A 111 48.18 -15.22 9.27
CA ARG A 111 47.94 -16.56 8.67
C ARG A 111 48.01 -17.72 9.68
N PRO A 112 47.40 -18.89 9.37
CA PRO A 112 47.31 -20.01 10.28
C PRO A 112 48.53 -20.95 10.21
N THR A 113 48.83 -21.60 11.33
CA THR A 113 49.61 -22.84 11.40
C THR A 113 48.87 -23.90 12.23
N PRO A 114 49.12 -25.20 11.99
CA PRO A 114 48.20 -26.27 12.34
C PRO A 114 48.59 -27.08 13.60
N ASP A 115 47.64 -27.93 14.01
CA ASP A 115 47.70 -29.12 14.85
C ASP A 115 47.89 -28.98 16.38
N ARG A 116 46.85 -29.36 17.14
CA ARG A 116 46.86 -30.46 18.16
C ARG A 116 45.51 -30.64 18.91
N PRO A 117 45.28 -31.79 19.57
CA PRO A 117 43.99 -32.49 19.59
C PRO A 117 43.11 -32.26 20.83
N ALA A 118 41.88 -32.76 20.70
CA ALA A 118 40.76 -32.68 21.63
C ALA A 118 40.96 -33.37 22.99
N GLN A 119 40.34 -32.78 24.02
CA GLN A 119 39.97 -33.45 25.28
C GLN A 119 38.58 -32.98 25.78
N PRO A 120 37.89 -33.79 26.60
CA PRO A 120 36.43 -33.84 26.67
C PRO A 120 35.81 -32.86 27.67
N ARG A 121 34.57 -32.44 27.37
CA ARG A 121 33.71 -31.61 28.23
C ARG A 121 33.00 -32.47 29.26
N ASP A 122 33.05 -32.03 30.52
CA ASP A 122 32.23 -32.52 31.61
C ASP A 122 31.48 -31.35 32.29
N GLY A 123 30.33 -31.64 32.90
CA GLY A 123 29.74 -30.78 33.92
C GLY A 123 28.44 -30.05 33.57
N ARG A 124 27.31 -30.75 33.68
CA ARG A 124 25.97 -30.17 33.92
C ARG A 124 25.91 -29.42 35.25
N ARG A 125 25.27 -28.25 35.31
CA ARG A 125 24.56 -27.75 36.51
C ARG A 125 23.27 -27.03 36.13
N ARG A 126 22.13 -27.64 36.45
CA ARG A 126 20.81 -26.99 36.55
C ARG A 126 20.73 -26.26 37.90
N ARG A 127 20.20 -25.03 37.91
CA ARG A 127 19.70 -24.34 39.11
C ARG A 127 18.21 -24.09 38.93
N ASP A 128 17.41 -24.68 39.81
CA ASP A 128 16.00 -24.33 40.00
C ASP A 128 15.88 -22.96 40.68
N ARG A 129 14.93 -22.15 40.24
CA ARG A 129 14.46 -20.95 40.95
C ARG A 129 12.95 -21.04 41.10
N HIS A 130 12.48 -21.06 42.36
CA HIS A 130 11.09 -20.81 42.73
C HIS A 130 10.66 -19.39 42.31
N ARG A 131 9.45 -19.26 41.74
CA ARG A 131 8.75 -17.98 41.59
C ARG A 131 7.51 -17.99 42.47
N GLY A 132 7.41 -17.05 43.41
CA GLY A 132 6.18 -16.71 44.10
C GLY A 132 5.28 -15.88 43.18
N GLY A 133 3.98 -16.22 43.13
CA GLY A 133 2.97 -15.52 42.33
C GLY A 133 2.26 -14.43 43.15
N VAL A 134 2.09 -13.25 42.54
CA VAL A 134 1.31 -12.13 43.06
C VAL A 134 -0.15 -12.28 42.62
N ARG A 135 -1.11 -11.99 43.53
CA ARG A 135 -2.54 -11.89 43.20
C ARG A 135 -2.91 -10.43 42.93
N VAL A 136 -3.66 -10.19 41.88
CA VAL A 136 -4.29 -8.89 41.59
C VAL A 136 -5.79 -9.10 41.41
N SER A 137 -6.59 -8.32 42.12
CA SER A 137 -8.05 -8.27 41.96
C SER A 137 -8.46 -6.90 41.45
N VAL A 138 -9.24 -6.85 40.37
CA VAL A 138 -9.77 -5.60 39.81
C VAL A 138 -11.30 -5.65 39.88
N ARG A 139 -11.91 -4.62 40.48
CA ARG A 139 -13.35 -4.38 40.40
C ARG A 139 -13.59 -3.22 39.44
N ARG A 140 -14.53 -3.36 38.52
CA ARG A 140 -15.05 -2.26 37.70
C ARG A 140 -16.58 -2.28 37.73
N ARG A 141 -17.19 -1.09 37.75
CA ARG A 141 -18.63 -0.91 37.52
C ARG A 141 -18.94 -1.03 36.03
N ALA A 142 -19.97 -1.79 35.68
CA ALA A 142 -20.50 -1.89 34.33
C ALA A 142 -21.32 -0.63 33.96
N LEU A 143 -21.36 -0.30 32.67
CA LEU A 143 -22.06 0.86 32.10
C LEU A 143 -23.60 0.73 32.06
N HIS A 144 -24.17 -0.35 32.59
CA HIS A 144 -25.62 -0.50 32.77
C HIS A 144 -25.94 -0.85 34.23
N PRO A 145 -26.99 -0.24 34.83
CA PRO A 145 -27.36 -0.51 36.22
C PRO A 145 -27.97 -1.91 36.34
N GLY A 146 -27.38 -2.77 37.19
CA GLY A 146 -28.04 -3.98 37.67
C GLY A 146 -27.23 -5.28 37.73
N VAL A 147 -25.96 -5.31 37.29
CA VAL A 147 -25.15 -6.54 37.40
C VAL A 147 -23.74 -6.21 37.89
N GLU A 148 -23.41 -6.64 39.12
CA GLU A 148 -22.03 -6.71 39.61
C GLU A 148 -21.46 -8.10 39.27
N GLY A 149 -20.45 -8.13 38.41
CA GLY A 149 -19.64 -9.31 38.15
C GLY A 149 -18.27 -9.16 38.78
N THR A 150 -17.80 -10.17 39.52
CA THR A 150 -16.41 -10.23 39.99
C THR A 150 -15.65 -11.25 39.14
N CYS A 151 -14.58 -10.82 38.47
CA CYS A 151 -13.70 -11.72 37.73
C CYS A 151 -12.47 -12.02 38.58
N ARG A 152 -12.12 -13.31 38.72
CA ARG A 152 -10.87 -13.74 39.37
C ARG A 152 -10.03 -14.50 38.36
N LEU A 153 -8.77 -14.12 38.24
CA LEU A 153 -7.77 -14.87 37.49
C LEU A 153 -7.02 -15.79 38.45
N CYS A 154 -6.98 -17.07 38.10
CA CYS A 154 -6.17 -18.07 38.78
C CYS A 154 -5.14 -18.63 37.80
N ASN A 155 -3.91 -18.87 38.28
CA ASN A 155 -2.89 -19.55 37.49
C ASN A 155 -3.22 -21.04 37.43
N SER A 156 -3.75 -21.50 36.29
CA SER A 156 -3.72 -22.90 35.87
C SER A 156 -3.37 -22.96 34.38
N GLU A 157 -2.69 -24.03 33.96
CA GLU A 157 -2.26 -24.26 32.57
C GLU A 157 -3.43 -24.61 31.61
N THR A 158 -4.68 -24.31 32.01
CA THR A 158 -5.88 -24.53 31.21
C THR A 158 -6.96 -23.54 31.66
N PHE A 159 -7.61 -22.87 30.69
CA PHE A 159 -8.71 -21.93 30.94
C PHE A 159 -10.02 -22.68 31.18
N CYS A 160 -10.60 -22.55 32.37
CA CYS A 160 -11.96 -23.00 32.67
C CYS A 160 -12.80 -21.80 33.13
N VAL A 161 -13.98 -21.62 32.54
CA VAL A 161 -15.01 -20.71 33.06
C VAL A 161 -16.06 -21.58 33.76
N THR A 162 -16.07 -21.58 35.08
CA THR A 162 -17.13 -22.23 35.86
C THR A 162 -18.23 -21.21 36.17
N ARG A 163 -19.48 -21.63 35.94
CA ARG A 163 -20.69 -20.92 36.35
C ARG A 163 -21.35 -21.77 37.42
N ASP A 164 -21.44 -21.28 38.65
CA ASP A 164 -22.04 -22.06 39.72
C ASP A 164 -23.56 -22.18 39.60
N ALA A 165 -23.99 -23.44 39.75
CA ALA A 165 -25.25 -23.98 40.26
C ALA A 165 -26.58 -23.72 39.51
N VAL A 166 -27.08 -24.75 38.81
CA VAL A 166 -28.39 -25.37 39.16
C VAL A 166 -28.30 -26.89 38.92
N SER A 167 -28.68 -27.64 39.96
CA SER A 167 -28.78 -29.09 40.04
C SER A 167 -30.09 -29.60 39.42
N ARG A 168 -30.05 -30.68 38.62
CA ARG A 168 -31.06 -31.77 38.59
C ARG A 168 -30.57 -32.98 37.78
N GLN A 169 -30.89 -34.16 38.33
CA GLN A 169 -30.43 -35.51 37.98
C GLN A 169 -31.29 -36.24 36.92
N MET A 170 -30.58 -37.01 36.06
CA MET A 170 -30.85 -38.38 35.52
C MET A 170 -31.95 -38.65 34.46
N PRO A 171 -31.87 -39.76 33.66
CA PRO A 171 -30.74 -40.65 33.31
C PRO A 171 -30.54 -40.91 31.78
N ALA A 172 -29.42 -41.58 31.46
CA ALA A 172 -28.95 -42.12 30.18
C ALA A 172 -29.82 -43.32 29.66
N PRO A 173 -29.48 -44.09 28.58
CA PRO A 173 -28.32 -44.02 27.67
C PRO A 173 -28.60 -44.22 26.17
N CYS A 174 -27.63 -43.93 25.30
CA CYS A 174 -27.32 -44.78 24.14
C CYS A 174 -25.91 -44.50 23.61
N THR A 175 -25.20 -45.60 23.44
CA THR A 175 -23.85 -45.86 22.95
C THR A 175 -23.66 -45.41 21.49
N CYS A 176 -22.49 -44.86 21.14
CA CYS A 176 -21.57 -45.40 20.12
C CYS A 176 -20.44 -44.41 19.72
N VAL A 177 -19.21 -44.88 19.96
CA VAL A 177 -17.94 -44.74 19.24
C VAL A 177 -17.94 -43.95 17.91
N LEU A 178 -17.03 -42.96 17.78
CA LEU A 178 -15.98 -42.92 16.73
C LEU A 178 -15.10 -41.66 16.84
N GLU A 179 -13.79 -41.93 16.86
CA GLU A 179 -12.67 -41.25 16.22
C GLU A 179 -12.39 -39.75 16.43
N GLY A 180 -11.15 -39.51 16.85
CA GLY A 180 -10.59 -38.19 17.10
C GLY A 180 -10.32 -37.40 15.82
N VAL A 181 -10.66 -36.12 15.89
CA VAL A 181 -10.12 -35.07 15.03
C VAL A 181 -9.74 -33.91 15.94
N GLY A 182 -8.49 -33.45 15.80
CA GLY A 182 -7.93 -32.32 16.52
C GLY A 182 -8.78 -31.07 16.29
N CYS A 183 -9.24 -30.48 17.39
CA CYS A 183 -9.99 -29.24 17.40
C CYS A 183 -9.02 -28.09 17.09
N THR A 184 -9.11 -27.52 15.89
CA THR A 184 -8.59 -26.18 15.62
C THR A 184 -9.55 -25.16 16.22
N ASP A 185 -8.96 -24.27 17.00
CA ASP A 185 -9.63 -23.24 17.78
C ASP A 185 -10.29 -22.22 16.84
N SER A 186 -11.61 -22.26 16.74
CA SER A 186 -12.39 -21.29 15.98
C SER A 186 -12.42 -19.96 16.72
N LEU A 187 -11.54 -19.03 16.33
CA LEU A 187 -11.64 -17.62 16.69
C LEU A 187 -13.01 -17.09 16.22
N ARG A 188 -13.93 -16.94 17.18
CA ARG A 188 -15.21 -16.25 16.97
C ARG A 188 -14.91 -14.86 16.40
N ARG A 189 -15.43 -14.61 15.21
CA ARG A 189 -15.58 -13.27 14.62
C ARG A 189 -16.15 -12.34 15.69
N ARG A 190 -15.30 -11.46 16.24
CA ARG A 190 -15.79 -10.25 16.88
C ARG A 190 -16.20 -9.33 15.74
N ASP A 191 -17.47 -8.99 15.69
CA ASP A 191 -18.00 -7.96 14.79
C ASP A 191 -17.33 -6.63 15.12
N VAL A 192 -16.20 -6.35 14.47
CA VAL A 192 -15.71 -5.00 14.33
C VAL A 192 -16.70 -4.31 13.40
N LYS A 193 -17.72 -3.68 13.99
CA LYS A 193 -18.51 -2.66 13.29
C LYS A 193 -17.54 -1.53 12.92
N LEU A 194 -16.89 -1.65 11.77
CA LEU A 194 -16.34 -0.51 11.06
C LEU A 194 -17.51 0.46 10.91
N LEU A 195 -17.41 1.60 11.59
CA LEU A 195 -18.43 2.62 11.60
C LEU A 195 -18.84 2.91 10.15
N GLY A 196 -20.07 2.51 9.81
CA GLY A 196 -20.66 2.84 8.52
C GLY A 196 -20.73 4.35 8.43
N LEU A 197 -19.82 4.95 7.68
CA LEU A 197 -19.90 6.34 7.23
C LEU A 197 -21.02 6.41 6.18
N ASP A 198 -22.26 6.24 6.63
CA ASP A 198 -23.43 6.46 5.81
C ASP A 198 -23.70 7.97 5.80
N SER A 199 -23.25 8.63 4.73
CA SER A 199 -23.32 10.09 4.57
C SER A 199 -24.74 10.63 4.46
N ARG A 200 -25.77 9.77 4.37
CA ARG A 200 -27.17 10.20 4.16
C ARG A 200 -27.97 10.44 5.43
N ARG A 201 -27.44 10.12 6.63
CA ARG A 201 -28.12 10.40 7.91
C ARG A 201 -27.18 11.12 8.87
N GLY A 202 -27.15 12.46 8.81
CA GLY A 202 -26.53 13.33 9.83
C GLY A 202 -25.20 12.81 10.36
N GLY A 203 -24.25 12.53 9.45
CA GLY A 203 -23.04 11.76 9.76
C GLY A 203 -22.29 12.31 10.96
N ALA A 204 -22.11 11.48 11.98
CA ALA A 204 -21.26 11.80 13.11
C ALA A 204 -19.86 12.15 12.58
N VAL A 205 -19.39 13.36 12.91
CA VAL A 205 -18.02 13.78 12.59
C VAL A 205 -17.09 12.89 13.41
N VAL A 206 -16.35 12.01 12.73
CA VAL A 206 -15.31 11.20 13.37
C VAL A 206 -14.25 12.17 13.88
N THR A 207 -14.02 12.20 15.19
CA THR A 207 -12.97 13.07 15.76
C THR A 207 -11.59 12.56 15.35
N GLY A 208 -10.60 13.45 15.33
CA GLY A 208 -9.21 13.07 15.07
C GLY A 208 -8.78 11.88 15.92
N GLU A 209 -9.05 11.92 17.23
CA GLU A 209 -8.73 10.84 18.19
C GLU A 209 -9.38 9.49 17.84
N GLN A 210 -10.65 9.47 17.45
CA GLN A 210 -11.33 8.23 17.04
C GLN A 210 -10.69 7.63 15.80
N LEU A 211 -10.29 8.47 14.85
CA LEU A 211 -9.56 8.04 13.66
C LEU A 211 -8.18 7.49 14.05
N MET A 212 -7.48 8.08 15.03
CA MET A 212 -6.21 7.54 15.56
C MET A 212 -6.34 6.15 16.14
N GLN A 213 -7.35 5.96 17.01
CA GLN A 213 -7.61 4.67 17.63
C GLN A 213 -7.97 3.62 16.58
N MET A 214 -8.72 4.03 15.55
CA MET A 214 -9.03 3.16 14.40
C MET A 214 -7.75 2.79 13.63
N LEU A 215 -6.86 3.76 13.33
CA LEU A 215 -5.61 3.50 12.61
C LEU A 215 -4.64 2.61 13.42
N ALA A 216 -4.53 2.84 14.73
CA ALA A 216 -3.73 2.00 15.62
C ALA A 216 -4.30 0.57 15.68
N ALA A 217 -5.63 0.41 15.68
CA ALA A 217 -6.28 -0.88 15.60
C ALA A 217 -6.10 -1.57 14.23
N LEU A 218 -5.74 -0.81 13.18
CA LEU A 218 -5.42 -1.31 11.84
C LEU A 218 -3.93 -1.62 11.65
N ARG A 219 -3.11 -1.59 12.71
CA ARG A 219 -1.71 -2.01 12.61
C ARG A 219 -1.63 -3.48 12.25
N PHE A 220 -0.98 -3.77 11.13
CA PHE A 220 -0.82 -5.11 10.60
C PHE A 220 0.53 -5.70 11.01
N GLU A 221 0.49 -6.62 11.98
CA GLU A 221 1.70 -7.32 12.41
C GLU A 221 2.06 -8.43 11.42
N HIS A 222 3.29 -8.42 10.91
CA HIS A 222 3.77 -9.43 9.98
C HIS A 222 5.27 -9.64 10.14
N GLY A 223 5.74 -10.88 10.01
CA GLY A 223 7.16 -11.23 10.14
C GLY A 223 8.05 -10.43 9.16
N TRP A 224 7.63 -10.31 7.90
CA TRP A 224 8.31 -9.51 6.87
C TRP A 224 8.43 -8.03 7.21
N LEU A 225 7.49 -7.49 7.98
CA LEU A 225 7.50 -6.10 8.41
C LEU A 225 8.14 -5.93 9.79
N GLY A 226 8.64 -7.00 10.42
CA GLY A 226 9.28 -6.96 11.73
C GLY A 226 10.71 -6.41 11.68
N ASP A 227 11.16 -5.86 12.79
CA ASP A 227 12.48 -5.22 12.88
C ASP A 227 13.63 -6.21 12.66
N GLU A 228 13.48 -7.47 13.08
CA GLU A 228 14.46 -8.54 12.83
C GLU A 228 14.62 -8.81 11.32
N PHE A 229 13.51 -8.92 10.59
CA PHE A 229 13.54 -9.16 9.15
C PHE A 229 14.17 -7.97 8.41
N VAL A 230 13.85 -6.74 8.83
CA VAL A 230 14.47 -5.51 8.30
C VAL A 230 15.97 -5.48 8.59
N ALA A 231 16.40 -5.74 9.82
CA ALA A 231 17.81 -5.76 10.21
C ALA A 231 18.61 -6.77 9.38
N GLU A 232 18.04 -7.96 9.15
CA GLU A 232 18.68 -8.97 8.29
C GLU A 232 18.74 -8.53 6.83
N SER A 233 17.69 -7.88 6.30
CA SER A 233 17.74 -7.30 4.95
C SER A 233 18.79 -6.20 4.81
N ILE A 234 18.99 -5.39 5.86
CA ILE A 234 20.07 -4.39 5.93
C ILE A 234 21.43 -5.07 5.86
N ARG A 235 21.64 -6.12 6.66
CA ARG A 235 22.90 -6.88 6.67
C ARG A 235 23.21 -7.46 5.29
N LEU A 236 22.23 -8.09 4.65
CA LEU A 236 22.37 -8.69 3.33
C LEU A 236 22.54 -7.65 2.22
N GLY A 237 21.85 -6.51 2.32
CA GLY A 237 21.88 -5.43 1.33
C GLY A 237 23.24 -4.73 1.19
N LYS A 238 24.11 -4.82 2.21
CA LYS A 238 25.48 -4.29 2.14
C LYS A 238 26.34 -4.92 1.05
N ALA A 239 26.04 -6.15 0.65
CA ALA A 239 26.77 -6.86 -0.40
C ALA A 239 26.18 -6.63 -1.81
N GLU A 240 25.00 -6.02 -1.92
CA GLU A 240 24.34 -5.81 -3.20
C GLU A 240 25.01 -4.67 -3.97
N ASN A 241 25.27 -4.85 -5.26
CA ASN A 241 25.89 -3.85 -6.14
C ASN A 241 25.01 -3.44 -7.33
N GLY A 242 23.77 -3.95 -7.38
CA GLY A 242 22.80 -3.60 -8.40
C GLY A 242 22.39 -2.12 -8.31
N LYS A 243 22.39 -1.43 -9.46
CA LYS A 243 21.87 -0.05 -9.57
C LYS A 243 20.46 -0.02 -10.15
N GLU A 244 20.03 -1.10 -10.78
CA GLU A 244 18.71 -1.21 -11.39
C GLU A 244 17.74 -1.78 -10.37
N HIS A 245 16.64 -1.07 -10.14
CA HIS A 245 15.62 -1.48 -9.19
C HIS A 245 14.29 -1.64 -9.91
N HIS A 246 13.64 -2.77 -9.68
CA HIS A 246 12.36 -3.10 -10.28
C HIS A 246 11.23 -2.51 -9.43
N TYR A 247 10.36 -1.72 -10.04
CA TYR A 247 9.13 -1.24 -9.38
C TYR A 247 7.96 -2.22 -9.60
N VAL A 248 8.02 -3.07 -10.64
CA VAL A 248 7.17 -4.26 -10.81
C VAL A 248 8.03 -5.53 -10.68
N PRO A 249 7.65 -6.54 -9.89
CA PRO A 249 8.50 -7.70 -9.64
C PRO A 249 8.81 -8.45 -10.93
N GLN A 250 10.05 -8.91 -11.09
CA GLN A 250 10.38 -9.76 -12.23
C GLN A 250 9.63 -11.09 -12.19
N MET A 251 9.44 -11.67 -10.98
CA MET A 251 8.67 -12.90 -10.80
C MET A 251 7.21 -12.76 -11.26
N TYR A 252 6.66 -11.56 -11.10
CA TYR A 252 5.33 -11.23 -11.55
C TYR A 252 5.31 -11.16 -13.09
N LEU A 253 6.14 -10.31 -13.69
CA LEU A 253 6.17 -10.14 -15.15
C LEU A 253 6.47 -11.42 -15.93
N LYS A 254 7.21 -12.38 -15.36
CA LYS A 254 7.41 -13.71 -15.96
C LYS A 254 6.12 -14.45 -16.27
N ARG A 255 5.02 -14.16 -15.56
CA ARG A 255 3.68 -14.75 -15.79
C ARG A 255 3.04 -14.30 -17.10
N TRP A 256 3.52 -13.19 -17.69
CA TRP A 256 3.10 -12.70 -19.02
C TRP A 256 4.09 -13.07 -20.12
N ALA A 257 5.18 -13.77 -19.80
CA ALA A 257 6.23 -13.99 -20.77
C ALA A 257 5.90 -15.13 -21.75
N VAL A 258 6.12 -14.88 -23.04
CA VAL A 258 6.15 -15.91 -24.10
C VAL A 258 7.57 -15.91 -24.68
N GLY A 259 8.25 -17.05 -24.63
CA GLY A 259 9.66 -17.14 -25.04
C GLY A 259 10.58 -16.21 -24.23
N GLU A 260 10.40 -16.17 -22.90
CA GLU A 260 11.10 -15.29 -21.95
C GLU A 260 10.89 -13.78 -22.16
N LYS A 261 9.93 -13.38 -23.00
CA LYS A 261 9.68 -11.98 -23.32
C LYS A 261 8.25 -11.58 -23.02
N VAL A 262 8.09 -10.37 -22.49
CA VAL A 262 6.82 -9.68 -22.33
C VAL A 262 6.69 -8.60 -23.39
N GLN A 263 5.46 -8.19 -23.70
CA GLN A 263 5.15 -7.16 -24.66
C GLN A 263 4.78 -5.85 -23.94
N PRO A 264 5.68 -4.85 -23.88
CA PRO A 264 5.38 -3.59 -23.24
C PRO A 264 4.69 -2.64 -24.22
N VAL A 265 3.71 -1.88 -23.73
CA VAL A 265 3.00 -0.85 -24.51
C VAL A 265 2.99 0.45 -23.73
N LEU A 266 3.43 1.54 -24.36
CA LEU A 266 3.36 2.89 -23.78
C LEU A 266 1.95 3.43 -23.96
N VAL A 267 1.22 3.61 -22.86
CA VAL A 267 -0.23 3.91 -22.87
C VAL A 267 -0.54 5.24 -23.54
N ASP A 268 0.06 6.33 -23.07
CA ASP A 268 -0.21 7.68 -23.60
C ASP A 268 0.20 7.85 -25.07
N ARG A 269 1.21 7.10 -25.52
CA ARG A 269 1.70 7.14 -26.90
C ARG A 269 1.06 6.10 -27.80
N ARG A 270 0.22 5.21 -27.24
CA ARG A 270 -0.33 4.02 -27.89
C ARG A 270 0.73 3.25 -28.69
N LYS A 271 1.95 3.16 -28.12
CA LYS A 271 3.12 2.63 -28.83
C LYS A 271 3.50 1.28 -28.27
N VAL A 272 3.28 0.25 -29.08
CA VAL A 272 3.78 -1.11 -28.83
C VAL A 272 5.31 -1.10 -29.00
N LEU A 273 6.04 -1.48 -27.94
CA LEU A 273 7.50 -1.59 -27.99
C LEU A 273 7.90 -2.98 -28.49
N PRO A 274 9.15 -3.25 -28.89
CA PRO A 274 9.57 -4.63 -29.13
C PRO A 274 9.44 -5.50 -27.86
N PRO A 275 9.11 -6.80 -27.98
CA PRO A 275 9.14 -7.73 -26.85
C PRO A 275 10.50 -7.75 -26.15
N GLN A 276 10.48 -7.64 -24.82
CA GLN A 276 11.67 -7.49 -23.96
C GLN A 276 11.64 -8.51 -22.82
N ARG A 277 12.80 -8.82 -22.23
CA ARG A 277 12.84 -9.72 -21.08
C ARG A 277 12.27 -9.04 -19.84
N PRO A 278 11.62 -9.75 -18.89
CA PRO A 278 11.16 -9.19 -17.63
C PRO A 278 12.22 -8.36 -16.87
N LYS A 279 13.49 -8.77 -16.92
CA LYS A 279 14.61 -8.04 -16.29
C LYS A 279 14.97 -6.71 -16.96
N GLU A 280 14.47 -6.43 -18.15
CA GLU A 280 14.76 -5.24 -18.97
C GLU A 280 13.68 -4.17 -18.85
N VAL A 281 12.51 -4.51 -18.32
CA VAL A 281 11.34 -3.62 -18.23
C VAL A 281 10.98 -3.33 -16.78
N ALA A 282 10.08 -2.36 -16.58
CA ALA A 282 9.56 -1.98 -15.26
C ALA A 282 10.63 -1.69 -14.18
N LYS A 283 11.76 -1.13 -14.60
CA LYS A 283 12.89 -0.79 -13.74
C LYS A 283 13.31 0.66 -13.87
N LYS A 284 13.95 1.18 -12.85
CA LYS A 284 14.58 2.52 -12.85
C LYS A 284 15.92 2.45 -12.13
N THR A 285 16.95 3.01 -12.75
CA THR A 285 18.27 3.14 -12.13
C THR A 285 18.16 4.02 -10.89
N ASN A 286 18.78 3.57 -9.80
CA ASN A 286 18.79 4.25 -8.52
C ASN A 286 17.38 4.61 -8.04
N PHE A 287 16.40 3.72 -8.24
CA PHE A 287 15.07 3.96 -7.71
C PHE A 287 15.18 4.07 -6.19
N TYR A 288 15.49 3.01 -5.44
CA TYR A 288 15.61 3.14 -3.99
C TYR A 288 16.91 3.80 -3.47
N SER A 289 17.87 4.15 -4.33
CA SER A 289 19.15 4.71 -3.86
C SER A 289 19.02 6.18 -3.50
N LEU A 290 19.62 6.58 -2.37
CA LEU A 290 19.81 7.99 -2.02
C LEU A 290 21.28 8.35 -2.07
N PRO A 291 21.64 9.62 -2.27
CA PRO A 291 22.96 10.09 -1.85
C PRO A 291 23.05 10.03 -0.32
N ALA A 292 24.18 9.60 0.22
CA ALA A 292 24.43 9.71 1.66
C ALA A 292 24.51 11.20 2.02
N PRO A 293 23.96 11.66 3.18
CA PRO A 293 24.18 13.02 3.64
C PRO A 293 25.69 13.27 3.82
N GLY A 294 26.30 14.03 2.91
CA GLY A 294 27.74 14.31 2.91
C GLY A 294 28.66 13.15 2.50
N GLY A 295 28.15 12.02 2.02
CA GLY A 295 28.94 10.85 1.62
C GLY A 295 28.91 10.56 0.11
N THR A 296 29.89 9.80 -0.39
CA THR A 296 29.84 9.22 -1.74
C THR A 296 28.60 8.32 -1.86
N MET A 297 28.02 8.20 -3.06
CA MET A 297 26.70 7.59 -3.35
C MET A 297 26.55 6.09 -3.01
N ASP A 298 27.39 5.52 -2.16
CA ASP A 298 27.60 4.08 -2.10
C ASP A 298 26.70 3.34 -1.10
N GLU A 299 26.14 3.98 -0.07
CA GLU A 299 25.49 3.25 1.04
C GLU A 299 23.99 3.42 1.36
N PRO A 300 23.16 4.38 0.88
CA PRO A 300 21.79 4.42 1.37
C PRO A 300 20.84 3.59 0.51
N LEU A 301 20.26 2.56 1.13
CA LEU A 301 18.99 1.88 0.76
C LEU A 301 19.04 0.75 -0.28
N ARG A 302 20.22 0.21 -0.59
CA ARG A 302 20.31 -1.10 -1.28
C ARG A 302 19.61 -2.22 -0.51
N TRP A 303 19.48 -2.07 0.81
CA TRP A 303 18.72 -3.00 1.63
C TRP A 303 17.23 -3.07 1.27
N VAL A 304 16.65 -2.02 0.69
CA VAL A 304 15.23 -2.01 0.28
C VAL A 304 15.01 -3.01 -0.83
N GLU A 305 15.87 -3.01 -1.86
CA GLU A 305 15.83 -4.00 -2.94
C GLU A 305 16.00 -5.40 -2.36
N LYS A 306 16.96 -5.59 -1.45
CA LYS A 306 17.17 -6.89 -0.80
C LYS A 306 15.96 -7.34 0.02
N HIS A 307 15.33 -6.41 0.74
CA HIS A 307 14.15 -6.66 1.54
C HIS A 307 12.96 -7.07 0.67
N LEU A 308 12.71 -6.33 -0.42
CA LEU A 308 11.66 -6.65 -1.38
C LEU A 308 11.92 -7.99 -2.08
N SER A 309 13.15 -8.28 -2.50
CA SER A 309 13.50 -9.56 -3.13
C SER A 309 13.17 -10.76 -2.23
N ARG A 310 13.52 -10.70 -0.94
CA ARG A 310 13.23 -11.79 0.01
C ARG A 310 11.73 -12.05 0.12
N ILE A 311 10.93 -10.99 0.21
CA ILE A 311 9.47 -11.09 0.24
C ILE A 311 8.94 -11.64 -1.08
N GLU A 312 9.46 -11.17 -2.21
CA GLU A 312 9.06 -11.61 -3.55
C GLU A 312 9.31 -13.10 -3.80
N ASP A 313 10.44 -13.63 -3.32
CA ASP A 313 10.79 -15.05 -3.45
C ASP A 313 9.76 -15.93 -2.72
N GLU A 314 9.40 -15.58 -1.49
CA GLU A 314 8.34 -16.27 -0.73
C GLU A 314 6.96 -16.08 -1.38
N CYS A 315 6.65 -14.87 -1.85
CA CYS A 315 5.38 -14.56 -2.49
C CYS A 315 5.19 -15.24 -3.83
N ALA A 316 6.25 -15.56 -4.57
CA ALA A 316 6.14 -16.33 -5.80
C ALA A 316 5.45 -17.68 -5.55
N HIS A 317 5.81 -18.35 -4.45
CA HIS A 317 5.20 -19.61 -4.04
C HIS A 317 3.74 -19.43 -3.59
N ARG A 318 3.44 -18.35 -2.85
CA ARG A 318 2.08 -18.00 -2.42
C ARG A 318 1.15 -17.68 -3.60
N LEU A 319 1.65 -16.95 -4.61
CA LEU A 319 0.90 -16.69 -5.84
C LEU A 319 0.64 -17.98 -6.64
N ASP A 320 1.62 -18.88 -6.70
CA ASP A 320 1.41 -20.19 -7.34
C ASP A 320 0.38 -21.04 -6.58
N GLN A 321 0.40 -20.99 -5.23
CA GLN A 321 -0.63 -21.62 -4.40
C GLN A 321 -2.01 -21.05 -4.72
N LEU A 322 -2.14 -19.73 -4.76
CA LEU A 322 -3.39 -19.04 -5.09
C LEU A 322 -3.93 -19.42 -6.48
N GLN A 323 -3.06 -19.52 -7.49
CA GLN A 323 -3.48 -19.96 -8.83
C GLN A 323 -3.93 -21.43 -8.88
N ARG A 324 -3.28 -22.31 -8.12
CA ARG A 324 -3.62 -23.74 -8.03
C ARG A 324 -4.96 -23.99 -7.35
N LEU A 325 -5.41 -23.10 -6.46
CA LEU A 325 -6.76 -23.17 -5.87
C LEU A 325 -7.86 -23.06 -6.94
N GLY A 326 -7.55 -22.48 -8.11
CA GLY A 326 -8.50 -22.31 -9.20
C GLY A 326 -9.42 -21.11 -8.97
N SER A 327 -10.55 -21.09 -9.67
CA SER A 327 -11.56 -20.03 -9.51
C SER A 327 -12.47 -20.29 -8.32
N GLY A 328 -12.72 -19.27 -7.49
CA GLY A 328 -13.56 -19.38 -6.29
C GLY A 328 -13.13 -18.44 -5.18
N GLU A 329 -13.84 -18.47 -4.06
CA GLU A 329 -13.47 -17.70 -2.87
C GLU A 329 -12.17 -18.22 -2.24
N VAL A 330 -11.36 -17.30 -1.73
CA VAL A 330 -10.11 -17.60 -1.03
C VAL A 330 -10.34 -17.49 0.47
N THR A 331 -10.31 -18.63 1.15
CA THR A 331 -10.57 -18.74 2.60
C THR A 331 -9.33 -18.99 3.44
N ASP A 332 -8.19 -19.28 2.81
CA ASP A 332 -6.90 -19.49 3.48
C ASP A 332 -6.39 -18.16 4.09
N ASP A 333 -6.51 -18.05 5.40
CA ASP A 333 -6.20 -16.83 6.16
C ASP A 333 -4.71 -16.48 6.14
N GLU A 334 -3.83 -17.49 6.24
CA GLU A 334 -2.38 -17.30 6.20
C GLU A 334 -1.94 -16.82 4.82
N LEU A 335 -2.45 -17.46 3.76
CA LEU A 335 -2.22 -17.03 2.39
C LEU A 335 -2.67 -15.58 2.16
N LYS A 336 -3.88 -15.23 2.65
CA LYS A 336 -4.38 -13.84 2.58
C LYS A 336 -3.50 -12.89 3.36
N ARG A 337 -3.03 -13.27 4.55
CA ARG A 337 -2.19 -12.43 5.42
C ARG A 337 -0.88 -12.09 4.73
N ASP A 338 -0.18 -13.10 4.22
CA ASP A 338 1.08 -12.94 3.48
C ASP A 338 0.87 -12.07 2.23
N LEU A 339 -0.10 -12.43 1.38
CA LEU A 339 -0.35 -11.69 0.14
C LEU A 339 -0.84 -10.26 0.40
N SER A 340 -1.51 -9.98 1.52
CA SER A 340 -1.92 -8.60 1.84
C SER A 340 -0.74 -7.67 2.07
N VAL A 341 0.34 -8.15 2.70
CA VAL A 341 1.59 -7.37 2.84
C VAL A 341 2.24 -7.15 1.48
N PHE A 342 2.35 -8.22 0.69
CA PHE A 342 2.95 -8.16 -0.63
C PHE A 342 2.20 -7.20 -1.57
N LEU A 343 0.88 -7.31 -1.64
CA LEU A 343 0.04 -6.42 -2.45
C LEU A 343 0.07 -4.99 -1.92
N GLY A 344 0.13 -4.80 -0.60
CA GLY A 344 0.38 -3.50 0.00
C GLY A 344 1.69 -2.88 -0.49
N LEU A 345 2.78 -3.65 -0.47
CA LEU A 345 4.07 -3.21 -1.01
C LEU A 345 3.98 -2.88 -2.51
N GLN A 346 3.23 -3.67 -3.30
CA GLN A 346 3.02 -3.38 -4.72
C GLN A 346 2.32 -2.03 -4.92
N ILE A 347 1.30 -1.70 -4.13
CA ILE A 347 0.62 -0.39 -4.18
C ILE A 347 1.63 0.73 -3.89
N THR A 348 2.41 0.58 -2.82
CA THR A 348 3.20 1.70 -2.28
C THR A 348 4.54 1.93 -2.98
N ARG A 349 5.08 0.92 -3.68
CA ARG A 349 6.42 0.98 -4.29
C ARG A 349 6.43 1.49 -5.73
N THR A 350 5.28 1.79 -6.32
CA THR A 350 5.21 2.21 -7.72
C THR A 350 5.81 3.60 -7.92
N ARG A 351 6.13 3.93 -9.18
CA ARG A 351 6.59 5.28 -9.53
C ARG A 351 5.54 6.34 -9.20
N ALA A 352 4.28 6.07 -9.54
CA ALA A 352 3.17 6.97 -9.28
C ALA A 352 3.05 7.25 -7.77
N HIS A 353 3.10 6.21 -6.95
CA HIS A 353 2.97 6.36 -5.49
C HIS A 353 4.16 7.11 -4.88
N ARG A 354 5.37 6.85 -5.35
CA ARG A 354 6.54 7.61 -4.90
C ARG A 354 6.48 9.09 -5.28
N THR A 355 6.06 9.42 -6.50
CA THR A 355 5.86 10.82 -6.91
C THR A 355 4.87 11.51 -5.97
N ARG A 356 3.78 10.82 -5.59
CA ARG A 356 2.82 11.33 -4.60
C ARG A 356 3.51 11.62 -3.27
N TYR A 357 4.22 10.67 -2.67
CA TYR A 357 4.91 10.93 -1.41
C TYR A 357 5.88 12.10 -1.50
N LEU A 358 6.62 12.23 -2.59
CA LEU A 358 7.53 13.35 -2.75
C LEU A 358 6.80 14.69 -2.83
N LEU A 359 5.65 14.77 -3.51
CA LEU A 359 4.81 15.97 -3.50
C LEU A 359 4.37 16.35 -2.08
N LEU A 360 4.11 15.36 -1.25
CA LEU A 360 3.60 15.54 0.11
C LEU A 360 4.71 15.95 1.06
N ILE A 361 5.87 15.27 0.96
CA ILE A 361 7.06 15.54 1.76
C ILE A 361 7.68 16.88 1.38
N LYS A 362 7.65 17.26 0.10
CA LYS A 362 8.17 18.56 -0.37
C LYS A 362 7.11 19.67 -0.38
N GLY A 363 5.85 19.33 -0.15
CA GLY A 363 4.75 20.27 -0.22
C GLY A 363 4.92 21.47 0.74
N PRO A 364 4.26 22.61 0.45
CA PRO A 364 4.39 23.83 1.23
C PRO A 364 4.08 23.60 2.72
N ALA A 365 4.87 24.22 3.60
CA ALA A 365 4.65 24.08 5.05
C ALA A 365 3.26 24.55 5.48
N ALA A 366 2.70 25.58 4.83
CA ALA A 366 1.34 26.07 5.08
C ALA A 366 0.28 24.99 4.79
N ALA A 367 0.40 24.26 3.67
CA ALA A 367 -0.49 23.18 3.30
C ALA A 367 -0.43 22.02 4.31
N LYS A 368 0.79 21.61 4.69
CA LYS A 368 0.99 20.59 5.72
C LYS A 368 0.40 21.02 7.07
N ARG A 369 0.63 22.26 7.48
CA ARG A 369 0.08 22.80 8.74
C ARG A 369 -1.44 22.75 8.73
N GLU A 370 -2.06 23.20 7.65
CA GLU A 370 -3.51 23.17 7.53
C GLU A 370 -4.06 21.74 7.54
N PHE A 371 -3.41 20.82 6.83
CA PHE A 371 -3.75 19.40 6.90
C PHE A 371 -3.74 18.88 8.34
N HIS A 372 -2.64 19.14 9.05
CA HIS A 372 -2.48 18.68 10.42
C HIS A 372 -3.48 19.33 11.39
N ARG A 373 -3.87 20.57 11.17
CA ARG A 373 -4.92 21.26 11.93
C ARG A 373 -6.31 20.63 11.70
N LEU A 374 -6.65 20.25 10.47
CA LEU A 374 -7.90 19.54 10.18
C LEU A 374 -7.95 18.17 10.85
N MET A 375 -6.82 17.47 10.87
CA MET A 375 -6.68 16.13 11.41
C MET A 375 -6.58 16.11 12.95
N ASN A 376 -5.91 17.11 13.52
CA ASN A 376 -5.81 17.34 14.96
C ASN A 376 -6.05 18.83 15.24
N PRO A 377 -7.31 19.23 15.51
CA PRO A 377 -7.66 20.62 15.79
C PRO A 377 -6.93 21.22 17.01
N ASN A 378 -6.40 20.36 17.88
CA ASN A 378 -5.66 20.76 19.08
C ASN A 378 -4.13 20.84 18.86
N MET A 379 -3.64 20.62 17.63
CA MET A 379 -2.21 20.72 17.33
C MET A 379 -1.74 22.17 17.44
N THR A 380 -0.73 22.42 18.27
CA THR A 380 -0.10 23.74 18.35
C THR A 380 0.92 23.93 17.22
N ASP A 381 1.26 25.17 16.89
CA ASP A 381 2.31 25.47 15.91
C ASP A 381 3.67 24.89 16.33
N ALA A 382 3.99 24.90 17.64
CA ALA A 382 5.21 24.30 18.16
C ALA A 382 5.25 22.78 17.96
N ASP A 383 4.12 22.09 18.15
CA ASP A 383 4.02 20.65 17.88
C ASP A 383 4.21 20.34 16.39
N PHE A 384 3.63 21.17 15.53
CA PHE A 384 3.75 21.02 14.07
C PHE A 384 5.20 21.16 13.61
N TRP A 385 5.89 22.24 14.01
CA TRP A 385 7.29 22.44 13.66
C TRP A 385 8.19 21.37 14.26
N GLY A 386 7.97 21.02 15.53
CA GLY A 386 8.70 19.93 16.18
C GLY A 386 8.45 18.54 15.56
N MET A 387 7.40 18.37 14.77
CA MET A 387 7.16 17.18 13.95
C MET A 387 7.88 17.27 12.61
N LEU A 388 7.82 18.41 11.92
CA LEU A 388 8.58 18.62 10.68
C LEU A 388 10.09 18.44 10.89
N ASP A 389 10.63 18.91 12.00
CA ASP A 389 12.05 18.75 12.36
C ASP A 389 12.48 17.29 12.57
N ARG A 390 11.52 16.38 12.78
CA ARG A 390 11.78 14.93 12.94
C ARG A 390 11.74 14.18 11.61
N THR A 391 11.28 14.80 10.53
CA THR A 391 11.28 14.17 9.20
C THR A 391 12.72 13.95 8.74
N HIS A 392 12.94 12.95 7.91
CA HIS A 392 14.26 12.75 7.32
C HIS A 392 14.66 14.00 6.52
N ALA A 393 15.88 14.47 6.73
CA ALA A 393 16.45 15.58 5.95
C ALA A 393 16.42 15.29 4.44
N ASP A 394 16.48 14.02 4.05
CA ASP A 394 16.31 13.56 2.69
C ASP A 394 14.86 13.11 2.43
N ALA A 395 14.17 13.80 1.52
CA ALA A 395 12.77 13.54 1.18
C ALA A 395 12.53 12.15 0.57
N GLN A 396 13.53 11.55 -0.05
CA GLN A 396 13.40 10.23 -0.65
C GLN A 396 13.57 9.12 0.42
N ALA A 397 14.39 9.34 1.45
CA ALA A 397 14.44 8.48 2.64
C ALA A 397 13.11 8.47 3.36
N GLU A 398 12.52 9.66 3.53
CA GLU A 398 11.19 9.81 4.09
C GLU A 398 10.18 9.04 3.24
N ALA A 399 10.16 9.22 1.91
CA ALA A 399 9.23 8.53 1.02
C ALA A 399 9.31 6.99 1.11
N ILE A 400 10.51 6.42 1.29
CA ILE A 400 10.68 4.98 1.50
C ILE A 400 10.17 4.57 2.88
N THR A 401 10.40 5.38 3.91
CA THR A 401 9.84 5.13 5.24
C THR A 401 8.32 5.14 5.19
N LEU A 402 7.72 6.08 4.44
CA LEU A 402 6.27 6.17 4.24
C LEU A 402 5.72 4.95 3.51
N MET A 403 6.43 4.46 2.50
CA MET A 403 6.08 3.24 1.78
C MET A 403 5.87 2.07 2.73
N PHE A 404 6.83 1.79 3.63
CA PHE A 404 6.68 0.68 4.59
C PHE A 404 5.66 0.97 5.69
N SER A 405 5.55 2.22 6.10
CA SER A 405 4.54 2.70 7.04
C SER A 405 3.13 2.37 6.55
N ASP A 406 2.80 2.74 5.31
CA ASP A 406 1.45 2.59 4.78
C ASP A 406 1.06 1.12 4.65
N VAL A 407 2.03 0.26 4.32
CA VAL A 407 1.84 -1.19 4.33
C VAL A 407 1.54 -1.70 5.74
N ARG A 408 2.33 -1.29 6.75
CA ARG A 408 2.10 -1.62 8.15
C ARG A 408 0.76 -1.09 8.66
N SER A 409 0.29 0.06 8.16
CA SER A 409 -0.96 0.70 8.57
C SER A 409 -1.37 1.77 7.53
N PRO A 410 -2.55 1.71 6.88
CA PRO A 410 -3.67 0.76 6.99
C PRO A 410 -3.72 -0.30 5.88
N VAL A 411 -2.81 -0.28 4.91
CA VAL A 411 -3.04 -0.92 3.60
C VAL A 411 -3.17 -2.43 3.74
N ALA A 412 -2.20 -3.12 4.35
CA ALA A 412 -2.24 -4.58 4.47
C ALA A 412 -3.45 -5.07 5.27
N ALA A 413 -3.76 -4.42 6.41
CA ALA A 413 -4.95 -4.73 7.20
C ALA A 413 -6.24 -4.58 6.38
N SER A 414 -6.34 -3.49 5.61
CA SER A 414 -7.52 -3.23 4.79
C SER A 414 -7.70 -4.24 3.65
N LEU A 415 -6.60 -4.73 3.06
CA LEU A 415 -6.65 -5.77 2.04
C LEU A 415 -7.03 -7.13 2.65
N HIS A 416 -6.47 -7.46 3.81
CA HIS A 416 -6.71 -8.74 4.49
C HIS A 416 -8.18 -8.92 4.88
N MET A 417 -8.84 -7.84 5.35
CA MET A 417 -10.25 -7.86 5.75
C MET A 417 -11.25 -8.01 4.59
N ARG A 418 -10.80 -7.96 3.34
CA ARG A 418 -11.67 -8.08 2.16
C ARG A 418 -12.17 -9.50 1.95
N GLN A 419 -13.26 -9.62 1.20
CA GLN A 419 -13.66 -10.89 0.58
C GLN A 419 -12.82 -11.11 -0.67
N TRP A 420 -12.10 -12.22 -0.74
CA TRP A 420 -11.18 -12.52 -1.82
C TRP A 420 -11.77 -13.62 -2.69
N ALA A 421 -11.71 -13.47 -4.00
CA ALA A 421 -11.97 -14.56 -4.93
C ALA A 421 -11.05 -14.48 -6.15
N VAL A 422 -10.73 -15.65 -6.70
CA VAL A 422 -10.03 -15.77 -7.99
C VAL A 422 -11.07 -15.99 -9.07
N TYR A 423 -11.02 -15.16 -10.10
CA TYR A 423 -11.81 -15.30 -11.31
C TYR A 423 -10.94 -15.84 -12.43
N ARG A 424 -11.53 -16.67 -13.30
CA ARG A 424 -10.97 -16.99 -14.62
C ARG A 424 -11.53 -16.03 -15.67
N THR A 425 -10.78 -15.79 -16.72
CA THR A 425 -11.22 -14.97 -17.85
C THR A 425 -11.24 -15.77 -19.14
N GLU A 426 -12.22 -15.50 -20.00
CA GLU A 426 -12.30 -16.11 -21.33
C GLU A 426 -11.19 -15.61 -22.26
N THR A 427 -10.88 -14.31 -22.18
CA THR A 427 -9.81 -13.68 -22.97
C THR A 427 -8.60 -13.29 -22.11
N PRO A 428 -7.42 -13.04 -22.72
CA PRO A 428 -6.24 -12.64 -21.98
C PRO A 428 -6.39 -11.29 -21.24
N LEU A 429 -5.82 -11.22 -20.05
CA LEU A 429 -5.67 -10.02 -19.24
C LEU A 429 -4.33 -9.32 -19.53
N VAL A 430 -4.36 -7.99 -19.49
CA VAL A 430 -3.15 -7.15 -19.40
C VAL A 430 -2.84 -6.83 -17.93
N THR A 431 -1.59 -6.47 -17.64
CA THR A 431 -1.19 -5.83 -16.37
C THR A 431 -0.50 -4.50 -16.66
N CYS A 432 -0.21 -3.71 -15.62
CA CYS A 432 0.49 -2.43 -15.78
C CYS A 432 1.65 -2.23 -14.79
N ASP A 433 2.27 -1.05 -14.86
CA ASP A 433 3.28 -0.58 -13.93
C ASP A 433 2.75 -0.21 -12.53
N ASP A 434 1.43 -0.31 -12.32
CA ASP A 434 0.72 -0.24 -11.04
C ASP A 434 -0.27 -1.42 -10.89
N PRO A 435 0.22 -2.65 -10.68
CA PRO A 435 -0.56 -3.88 -10.91
C PRO A 435 -1.71 -4.11 -9.91
N VAL A 436 -1.79 -3.33 -8.83
CA VAL A 436 -2.87 -3.42 -7.84
C VAL A 436 -3.85 -2.27 -8.07
N VAL A 437 -4.90 -2.53 -8.84
CA VAL A 437 -5.84 -1.49 -9.25
C VAL A 437 -6.95 -1.31 -8.22
N LEU A 438 -7.10 -0.08 -7.74
CA LEU A 438 -8.10 0.33 -6.75
C LEU A 438 -9.30 0.96 -7.45
N LEU A 439 -10.47 0.32 -7.37
CA LEU A 439 -11.71 0.84 -7.96
C LEU A 439 -12.64 1.38 -6.87
N ALA A 440 -13.07 2.64 -7.02
CA ALA A 440 -13.93 3.28 -6.04
C ALA A 440 -15.31 2.61 -5.95
N GLY A 441 -15.92 2.39 -7.11
CA GLY A 441 -17.27 1.82 -7.24
C GLY A 441 -18.37 2.73 -6.71
N PRO A 442 -19.64 2.44 -7.02
CA PRO A 442 -20.77 3.21 -6.53
C PRO A 442 -20.83 3.28 -4.98
N PRO A 443 -21.33 4.39 -4.40
CA PRO A 443 -21.86 5.57 -5.07
C PRO A 443 -20.79 6.59 -5.49
N ALA A 444 -19.50 6.27 -5.35
CA ALA A 444 -18.42 7.17 -5.71
C ALA A 444 -18.35 7.39 -7.23
N GLY A 445 -18.05 8.63 -7.62
CA GLY A 445 -17.82 9.02 -9.01
C GLY A 445 -16.45 8.56 -9.52
N ARG A 446 -16.19 8.76 -10.81
CA ARG A 446 -14.88 8.43 -11.43
C ARG A 446 -13.78 9.42 -11.03
N GLU A 447 -14.19 10.58 -10.54
CA GLU A 447 -13.36 11.63 -9.95
C GLU A 447 -12.90 11.30 -8.53
N ASP A 448 -13.62 10.40 -7.85
CA ASP A 448 -13.31 10.01 -6.49
C ASP A 448 -12.16 9.01 -6.47
N THR A 449 -11.05 9.43 -5.90
CA THR A 449 -9.98 8.50 -5.55
C THR A 449 -10.19 8.02 -4.14
N VAL A 450 -10.20 6.70 -3.99
CA VAL A 450 -10.30 6.06 -2.69
C VAL A 450 -9.14 5.10 -2.54
N GLY A 451 -8.35 5.28 -1.46
CA GLY A 451 -7.27 4.36 -1.12
C GLY A 451 -7.81 2.96 -0.78
N ALA A 452 -6.90 2.00 -0.60
CA ALA A 452 -7.22 0.60 -0.36
C ALA A 452 -8.29 0.34 0.72
N PRO A 453 -8.46 1.13 1.79
CA PRO A 453 -9.55 0.94 2.75
C PRO A 453 -10.95 1.22 2.20
N ARG A 454 -11.09 2.14 1.25
CA ARG A 454 -12.39 2.67 0.79
C ARG A 454 -12.80 2.18 -0.59
N SER A 455 -11.87 1.66 -1.40
CA SER A 455 -12.17 1.07 -2.72
C SER A 455 -13.22 -0.03 -2.62
N ALA A 456 -14.27 0.00 -3.44
CA ALA A 456 -15.23 -1.10 -3.51
C ALA A 456 -14.54 -2.40 -3.92
N VAL A 457 -13.67 -2.33 -4.93
CA VAL A 457 -12.98 -3.48 -5.51
C VAL A 457 -11.48 -3.19 -5.59
N VAL A 458 -10.67 -4.18 -5.24
CA VAL A 458 -9.23 -4.18 -5.56
C VAL A 458 -8.95 -5.34 -6.49
N LEU A 459 -8.22 -5.07 -7.57
CA LEU A 459 -7.91 -6.02 -8.62
C LEU A 459 -6.42 -6.29 -8.67
N TYR A 460 -6.05 -7.55 -8.87
CA TYR A 460 -4.67 -7.96 -9.09
C TYR A 460 -4.61 -9.14 -10.08
N PRO A 461 -4.18 -8.92 -11.33
CA PRO A 461 -4.01 -10.00 -12.30
C PRO A 461 -3.00 -11.05 -11.79
N LEU A 462 -3.37 -12.32 -11.70
CA LEU A 462 -2.46 -13.40 -11.29
C LEU A 462 -1.66 -13.96 -12.47
N GLY A 463 -2.13 -13.68 -13.68
CA GLY A 463 -1.55 -14.05 -14.95
C GLY A 463 -2.54 -13.71 -16.08
N PRO A 464 -2.32 -14.21 -17.30
CA PRO A 464 -3.13 -13.85 -18.46
C PRO A 464 -4.59 -14.30 -18.38
N HIS A 465 -4.95 -15.31 -17.58
CA HIS A 465 -6.31 -15.87 -17.54
C HIS A 465 -6.90 -15.97 -16.13
N GLN A 466 -6.29 -15.32 -15.14
CA GLN A 466 -6.72 -15.36 -13.76
C GLN A 466 -6.59 -13.99 -13.09
N LEU A 467 -7.63 -13.59 -12.38
CA LEU A 467 -7.73 -12.30 -11.70
C LEU A 467 -8.06 -12.52 -10.23
N LEU A 468 -7.25 -11.98 -9.32
CA LEU A 468 -7.63 -11.85 -7.93
C LEU A 468 -8.50 -10.60 -7.77
N VAL A 469 -9.68 -10.78 -7.18
CA VAL A 469 -10.65 -9.73 -6.89
C VAL A 469 -10.88 -9.68 -5.38
N MET A 470 -10.75 -8.50 -4.80
CA MET A 470 -10.93 -8.28 -3.37
C MET A 470 -12.01 -7.22 -3.10
N LEU A 471 -13.19 -7.67 -2.68
CA LEU A 471 -14.33 -6.81 -2.40
C LEU A 471 -14.28 -6.27 -0.97
N ARG A 472 -14.62 -4.99 -0.79
CA ARG A 472 -14.67 -4.38 0.55
C ARG A 472 -15.67 -5.10 1.45
N PRO A 473 -15.50 -5.06 2.78
CA PRO A 473 -16.51 -5.57 3.71
C PRO A 473 -17.90 -5.01 3.40
N GLY A 474 -18.88 -5.91 3.36
CA GLY A 474 -20.28 -5.59 3.02
C GLY A 474 -20.66 -5.82 1.56
N LEU A 475 -19.70 -5.96 0.65
CA LEU A 475 -19.95 -6.48 -0.70
C LEU A 475 -19.73 -7.99 -0.74
N ARG A 476 -20.31 -8.65 -1.75
CA ARG A 476 -20.19 -10.10 -1.96
C ARG A 476 -19.90 -10.45 -3.41
N HIS A 477 -19.23 -11.57 -3.60
CA HIS A 477 -19.06 -12.16 -4.92
C HIS A 477 -20.40 -12.76 -5.37
N HIS A 478 -20.96 -12.23 -6.45
CA HIS A 478 -22.22 -12.70 -7.04
C HIS A 478 -21.98 -13.35 -8.40
N GLY A 479 -22.70 -14.44 -8.69
CA GLY A 479 -22.60 -15.18 -9.95
C GLY A 479 -21.40 -16.14 -10.01
N GLY A 480 -21.12 -16.65 -11.21
CA GLY A 480 -19.97 -17.54 -11.45
C GLY A 480 -18.62 -16.81 -11.44
N TYR A 481 -17.55 -17.56 -11.20
CA TYR A 481 -16.16 -17.07 -11.17
C TYR A 481 -15.46 -17.13 -12.53
N LEU A 482 -16.24 -17.18 -13.63
CA LEU A 482 -15.77 -16.98 -14.98
C LEU A 482 -16.25 -15.61 -15.45
N LEU A 483 -15.31 -14.79 -15.93
CA LEU A 483 -15.58 -13.53 -16.58
C LEU A 483 -15.65 -13.78 -18.08
N ASP A 484 -16.75 -13.33 -18.69
CA ASP A 484 -16.91 -13.37 -20.13
C ASP A 484 -15.97 -12.38 -20.84
N GLU A 485 -16.00 -12.36 -22.17
CA GLU A 485 -15.19 -11.44 -22.97
C GLU A 485 -15.45 -9.95 -22.67
N GLU A 486 -16.71 -9.54 -22.44
CA GLU A 486 -17.07 -8.14 -22.18
C GLU A 486 -16.60 -7.70 -20.79
N GLU A 487 -16.85 -8.52 -19.77
CA GLU A 487 -16.36 -8.32 -18.42
C GLU A 487 -14.82 -8.26 -18.41
N THR A 488 -14.15 -9.18 -19.09
CA THR A 488 -12.68 -9.19 -19.20
C THR A 488 -12.17 -7.95 -19.91
N ARG A 489 -12.82 -7.51 -20.99
CA ARG A 489 -12.49 -6.27 -21.70
C ARG A 489 -12.64 -5.06 -20.80
N SER A 490 -13.69 -4.99 -19.98
CA SER A 490 -13.91 -3.90 -19.02
C SER A 490 -12.80 -3.85 -17.95
N ILE A 491 -12.33 -5.01 -17.49
CA ILE A 491 -11.17 -5.10 -16.57
C ILE A 491 -9.89 -4.62 -17.24
N ASN A 492 -9.61 -5.08 -18.46
CA ASN A 492 -8.43 -4.62 -19.19
C ASN A 492 -8.47 -3.10 -19.41
N HIS A 493 -9.66 -2.52 -19.63
CA HIS A 493 -9.82 -1.08 -19.77
C HIS A 493 -9.42 -0.34 -18.49
N GLU A 494 -9.81 -0.84 -17.31
CA GLU A 494 -9.36 -0.28 -16.04
C GLU A 494 -7.87 -0.49 -15.77
N MET A 495 -7.29 -1.63 -16.17
CA MET A 495 -5.84 -1.89 -16.03
C MET A 495 -5.01 -0.91 -16.86
N VAL A 496 -5.40 -0.68 -18.12
CA VAL A 496 -4.78 0.33 -18.98
C VAL A 496 -5.02 1.74 -18.42
N ALA A 497 -6.22 2.01 -17.87
CA ALA A 497 -6.53 3.30 -17.27
C ALA A 497 -5.74 3.58 -15.98
N ALA A 498 -5.40 2.53 -15.23
CA ALA A 498 -4.61 2.62 -14.00
C ALA A 498 -3.12 2.79 -14.25
N ALA A 499 -2.61 2.35 -15.40
CA ALA A 499 -1.20 2.46 -15.75
C ALA A 499 -0.68 3.90 -15.63
N GLU A 500 0.50 4.04 -15.01
CA GLU A 500 1.22 5.31 -14.96
C GLU A 500 1.75 5.65 -16.35
N SER A 501 2.45 4.71 -16.98
CA SER A 501 3.07 4.92 -18.29
C SER A 501 3.03 3.71 -19.20
N MET A 502 3.01 2.50 -18.63
CA MET A 502 3.25 1.27 -19.37
C MET A 502 2.30 0.15 -18.93
N VAL A 503 1.83 -0.60 -19.92
CA VAL A 503 1.16 -1.89 -19.73
C VAL A 503 2.01 -3.03 -20.27
N PHE A 504 1.77 -4.22 -19.77
CA PHE A 504 2.45 -5.45 -20.13
C PHE A 504 1.42 -6.52 -20.47
N GLU A 505 1.65 -7.19 -21.59
CA GLU A 505 0.84 -8.31 -22.06
C GLU A 505 1.74 -9.40 -22.64
N ARG A 506 1.15 -10.52 -23.08
CA ARG A 506 1.91 -11.54 -23.79
C ARG A 506 2.20 -11.05 -25.22
N PRO A 507 3.40 -11.33 -25.76
CA PRO A 507 3.68 -11.08 -27.18
C PRO A 507 2.62 -11.71 -28.10
N GLY A 508 1.96 -10.88 -28.90
CA GLY A 508 0.94 -11.27 -29.88
C GLY A 508 -0.51 -11.20 -29.39
N ASP A 509 -0.77 -10.88 -28.11
CA ASP A 509 -2.13 -10.68 -27.62
C ASP A 509 -2.74 -9.36 -28.13
N ASP A 510 -1.91 -8.32 -28.29
CA ASP A 510 -2.25 -6.97 -28.82
C ASP A 510 -3.45 -6.28 -28.12
N VAL A 511 -3.88 -6.75 -26.94
CA VAL A 511 -5.05 -6.26 -26.21
C VAL A 511 -4.94 -4.78 -25.90
N ALA A 512 -3.80 -4.35 -25.34
CA ALA A 512 -3.55 -2.96 -24.96
C ALA A 512 -3.55 -2.00 -26.16
N ALA A 513 -3.12 -2.45 -27.34
CA ALA A 513 -3.10 -1.64 -28.56
C ALA A 513 -4.52 -1.26 -29.05
N HIS A 514 -5.52 -2.04 -28.65
CA HIS A 514 -6.92 -1.86 -29.03
C HIS A 514 -7.77 -1.16 -27.95
N LEU A 515 -7.16 -0.73 -26.85
CA LEU A 515 -7.85 -0.03 -25.77
C LEU A 515 -7.50 1.45 -25.76
N GLU A 516 -8.53 2.28 -25.79
CA GLU A 516 -8.38 3.73 -25.73
C GLU A 516 -8.66 4.24 -24.32
N VAL A 517 -7.69 4.91 -23.71
CA VAL A 517 -7.87 5.63 -22.45
C VAL A 517 -7.44 7.09 -22.62
N PRO A 518 -8.01 8.02 -21.83
CA PRO A 518 -7.55 9.40 -21.79
C PRO A 518 -6.07 9.48 -21.39
N ALA A 519 -5.36 10.45 -21.94
CA ALA A 519 -4.02 10.77 -21.47
C ALA A 519 -4.07 11.21 -20.00
N ARG A 520 -3.03 10.89 -19.22
CA ARG A 520 -2.93 11.46 -17.86
C ARG A 520 -2.76 12.96 -17.99
N ALA A 521 -3.55 13.73 -17.24
CA ALA A 521 -3.33 15.16 -17.13
C ALA A 521 -1.96 15.39 -16.47
N ASP A 522 -1.14 16.24 -17.08
CA ASP A 522 0.10 16.67 -16.46
C ASP A 522 -0.24 17.35 -15.13
N VAL A 523 0.35 16.85 -14.04
CA VAL A 523 0.24 17.50 -12.74
C VAL A 523 1.16 18.71 -12.80
N VAL A 524 0.55 19.88 -13.01
CA VAL A 524 1.28 21.15 -12.91
C VAL A 524 1.56 21.40 -11.44
N GLU A 525 2.81 21.16 -11.04
CA GLU A 525 3.30 21.59 -9.73
C GLU A 525 3.29 23.13 -9.71
N PRO A 526 2.62 23.78 -8.75
CA PRO A 526 2.69 25.23 -8.63
C PRO A 526 4.15 25.64 -8.39
N SER A 527 4.59 26.74 -9.00
CA SER A 527 5.91 27.29 -8.68
C SER A 527 5.97 27.72 -7.21
N ASP A 528 7.17 27.85 -6.64
CA ASP A 528 7.34 28.34 -5.26
C ASP A 528 6.68 29.71 -5.05
N GLU A 529 6.72 30.58 -6.07
CA GLU A 529 6.05 31.88 -6.08
C GLU A 529 4.52 31.72 -6.04
N GLN A 530 3.94 30.87 -6.90
CA GLN A 530 2.50 30.60 -6.90
C GLN A 530 2.04 29.95 -5.59
N ALA A 531 2.85 29.05 -5.04
CA ALA A 531 2.57 28.37 -3.79
C ALA A 531 2.62 29.33 -2.59
N ALA A 532 3.42 30.40 -2.67
CA ALA A 532 3.48 31.44 -1.64
C ALA A 532 2.24 32.34 -1.63
N ASP A 533 1.59 32.51 -2.78
CA ASP A 533 0.36 33.30 -2.94
C ASP A 533 -0.91 32.54 -2.51
N PHE A 534 -0.85 31.21 -2.34
CA PHE A 534 -1.99 30.43 -1.90
C PHE A 534 -2.27 30.63 -0.42
N ASP A 535 -3.54 30.82 -0.07
CA ASP A 535 -3.96 30.64 1.31
C ASP A 535 -3.74 29.18 1.76
N PRO A 536 -3.62 28.89 3.07
CA PRO A 536 -3.32 27.54 3.54
C PRO A 536 -4.30 26.45 3.09
N ALA A 537 -5.59 26.79 2.91
CA ALA A 537 -6.61 25.83 2.49
C ALA A 537 -6.52 25.54 0.99
N GLU A 538 -6.26 26.56 0.17
CA GLU A 538 -6.00 26.40 -1.26
C GLU A 538 -4.69 25.63 -1.50
N ALA A 539 -3.63 25.95 -0.77
CA ALA A 539 -2.36 25.23 -0.83
C ALA A 539 -2.55 23.75 -0.48
N LEU A 540 -3.34 23.47 0.57
CA LEU A 540 -3.73 22.11 0.91
C LEU A 540 -4.50 21.44 -0.24
N ARG A 541 -5.52 22.11 -0.79
CA ARG A 541 -6.34 21.55 -1.88
C ARG A 541 -5.49 21.20 -3.11
N VAL A 542 -4.56 22.07 -3.50
CA VAL A 542 -3.64 21.83 -4.63
C VAL A 542 -2.71 20.67 -4.32
N MET A 543 -2.10 20.64 -3.14
CA MET A 543 -1.22 19.55 -2.71
C MET A 543 -1.97 18.19 -2.69
N LEU A 544 -3.16 18.14 -2.07
CA LEU A 544 -4.00 16.93 -2.04
C LEU A 544 -4.40 16.49 -3.44
N ARG A 545 -4.78 17.42 -4.32
CA ARG A 545 -5.15 17.11 -5.70
C ARG A 545 -3.98 16.49 -6.47
N GLY A 546 -2.77 17.01 -6.31
CA GLY A 546 -1.57 16.46 -6.95
C GLY A 546 -1.13 15.12 -6.38
N ALA A 547 -1.28 14.94 -5.07
CA ALA A 547 -0.90 13.71 -4.38
C ALA A 547 -1.94 12.58 -4.49
N THR A 548 -3.14 12.87 -5.01
CA THR A 548 -4.22 11.89 -5.08
C THR A 548 -4.16 11.09 -6.38
N ALA A 549 -4.24 9.77 -6.27
CA ALA A 549 -4.25 8.82 -7.39
C ALA A 549 -5.49 8.96 -8.29
N ARG A 550 -5.49 9.85 -9.27
CA ARG A 550 -6.67 10.01 -10.13
C ARG A 550 -6.72 8.95 -11.23
N SER A 551 -7.90 8.38 -11.41
CA SER A 551 -8.22 7.59 -12.58
C SER A 551 -8.10 8.47 -13.83
N ARG A 552 -7.66 7.90 -14.96
CA ARG A 552 -7.72 8.59 -16.26
C ARG A 552 -9.15 8.97 -16.67
N TRP A 553 -10.15 8.35 -16.04
CA TRP A 553 -11.58 8.68 -16.22
C TRP A 553 -12.03 9.90 -15.44
N ALA A 554 -11.22 10.43 -14.52
CA ALA A 554 -11.60 11.53 -13.65
C ALA A 554 -11.86 12.82 -14.45
N GLY A 555 -13.12 13.28 -14.46
CA GLY A 555 -13.52 14.50 -15.17
C GLY A 555 -13.67 14.33 -16.69
N VAL A 556 -13.73 13.10 -17.21
CA VAL A 556 -13.89 12.81 -18.64
C VAL A 556 -15.31 12.34 -18.93
N PRO A 557 -16.20 13.17 -19.52
CA PRO A 557 -17.54 12.75 -19.92
C PRO A 557 -17.60 12.27 -21.40
N PRO A 558 -18.30 11.16 -21.71
CA PRO A 558 -18.83 10.16 -20.78
C PRO A 558 -17.75 9.17 -20.35
N ALA A 559 -17.53 9.02 -19.03
CA ALA A 559 -16.67 7.97 -18.51
C ALA A 559 -17.40 6.62 -18.58
N PRO A 560 -16.67 5.50 -18.79
CA PRO A 560 -17.29 4.18 -18.80
C PRO A 560 -17.91 3.86 -17.44
N ALA A 561 -18.97 3.03 -17.45
CA ALA A 561 -19.54 2.47 -16.22
C ALA A 561 -18.49 1.64 -15.46
N TRP A 562 -18.65 1.52 -14.14
CA TRP A 562 -17.77 0.66 -13.32
C TRP A 562 -17.77 -0.78 -13.86
N PRO A 563 -16.62 -1.46 -13.90
CA PRO A 563 -16.56 -2.78 -14.50
C PRO A 563 -17.31 -3.80 -13.66
N ILE A 564 -18.01 -4.72 -14.31
CA ILE A 564 -18.71 -5.86 -13.72
C ILE A 564 -19.75 -5.40 -12.67
N PRO A 565 -20.94 -4.96 -13.12
CA PRO A 565 -21.98 -4.40 -12.24
C PRO A 565 -22.36 -5.30 -11.07
N ARG A 566 -22.31 -6.62 -11.24
CA ARG A 566 -22.65 -7.62 -10.22
C ARG A 566 -21.77 -7.57 -8.96
N TRP A 567 -20.59 -6.94 -9.00
CA TRP A 567 -19.74 -6.78 -7.81
C TRP A 567 -20.20 -5.69 -6.84
N TYR A 568 -21.07 -4.78 -7.29
CA TYR A 568 -21.53 -3.63 -6.50
C TYR A 568 -22.93 -3.82 -5.91
N LEU A 569 -23.49 -5.04 -6.02
CA LEU A 569 -24.74 -5.42 -5.39
C LEU A 569 -24.47 -5.71 -3.90
N ALA A 570 -25.14 -4.95 -3.03
CA ALA A 570 -25.03 -5.09 -1.56
C ALA A 570 -25.79 -6.30 -1.03
#